data_AF-A0A2S7U090-F1
#
_entry.id   AF-A0A2S7U090-F1
#
_cell.length_a   1.000
_cell.length_b   1.000
_cell.length_c   1.000
_cell.angle_alpha   90.00
_cell.angle_beta   90.00
_cell.angle_gamma   90.00
#
_symmetry.space_group_name_H-M   'P 1'
#
loop_
_entity.id
_entity.type
_entity.pdbx_description
1 polymer ?
#
loop_
_entity_poly.entity_id
_entity_poly.type
_entity_poly.pdbx_seq_one_letter_code
_entity_poly.pdbx_strand_id
1 'polypeptide(L)'
;MRTWNTIPSPGAWVWPTAYQCILLSEYYLQTKDKSVLPTIQGIVDTLQGGQVADMAYYSERTHGKMGNVGNKFRTGGFGHITIVEGYGTMTITTALAVTALELAKDTGADVAQEKIDLARDYLRKSTTDGGYIGYHTKQGGYAAAGRQGLAIISHMLGEYSKENERYIKRVIRGLNDSVLHLNDAHADSVLGVCWGLLGANASGNEKALRDMMDYNKAWFNMARCHDGSFVALPGRDRGDKGYYTSSRLHLTGTMALVLNMQNSKLKIHGLNETGSREPKTADLPQLRKWHNPDGSKSFEGKLVSSDSSGGVVCIRRKNGKVITVNLTLLNGDDQKYVQKETGKNTQ
;
A
#
# COMPACT_ATOMS: atom_id res chain seq x y z
N MET A 1 18.78 15.52 -19.84
CA MET A 1 19.26 14.20 -19.35
C MET A 1 18.19 13.64 -18.42
N ARG A 2 17.67 12.43 -18.67
CA ARG A 2 16.49 11.86 -17.96
C ARG A 2 16.90 11.33 -16.57
N THR A 3 17.01 12.20 -15.58
CA THR A 3 17.34 11.84 -14.18
C THR A 3 16.29 10.93 -13.51
N TRP A 4 15.10 10.80 -14.09
CA TRP A 4 14.01 9.99 -13.55
C TRP A 4 14.13 8.49 -13.87
N ASN A 5 14.92 8.11 -14.89
CA ASN A 5 15.14 6.72 -15.31
C ASN A 5 16.64 6.38 -15.23
N THR A 6 17.25 6.64 -14.07
CA THR A 6 18.64 6.31 -13.77
C THR A 6 18.72 5.58 -12.44
N ILE A 7 19.61 4.60 -12.34
CA ILE A 7 19.85 3.84 -11.12
C ILE A 7 20.48 4.78 -10.07
N PRO A 8 19.88 4.93 -8.88
CA PRO A 8 20.44 5.72 -7.80
C PRO A 8 21.80 5.17 -7.35
N SER A 9 22.71 6.06 -6.99
CA SER A 9 24.00 5.65 -6.41
C SER A 9 23.80 5.00 -5.02
N PRO A 10 24.70 4.11 -4.59
CA PRO A 10 24.75 3.66 -3.20
C PRO A 10 24.79 4.84 -2.23
N GLY A 11 24.01 4.76 -1.14
CA GLY A 11 23.90 5.85 -0.16
C GLY A 11 22.92 6.95 -0.56
N ALA A 12 22.20 6.80 -1.67
CA ALA A 12 21.03 7.62 -1.97
C ALA A 12 19.98 7.53 -0.85
N TRP A 13 19.15 8.57 -0.70
CA TRP A 13 18.07 8.56 0.29
C TRP A 13 17.00 7.53 -0.08
N VAL A 14 16.48 6.81 0.92
CA VAL A 14 15.46 5.76 0.70
C VAL A 14 14.18 6.36 0.15
N TRP A 15 13.76 7.54 0.59
CA TRP A 15 12.55 8.20 0.08
C TRP A 15 12.54 8.37 -1.44
N PRO A 16 13.45 9.16 -2.05
CA PRO A 16 13.44 9.33 -3.51
C PRO A 16 13.68 8.03 -4.25
N THR A 17 14.51 7.12 -3.71
CA THR A 17 14.76 5.79 -4.30
C THR A 17 13.47 4.96 -4.37
N ALA A 18 12.73 4.86 -3.27
CA ALA A 18 11.46 4.12 -3.22
C ALA A 18 10.37 4.80 -4.06
N TYR A 19 10.27 6.13 -4.02
CA TYR A 19 9.33 6.87 -4.86
C TYR A 19 9.59 6.67 -6.36
N GLN A 20 10.86 6.69 -6.77
CA GLN A 20 11.25 6.40 -8.14
C GLN A 20 10.85 4.98 -8.54
N CYS A 21 11.11 3.99 -7.67
CA CYS A 21 10.68 2.61 -7.92
C CYS A 21 9.16 2.50 -8.07
N ILE A 22 8.38 3.10 -7.16
CA ILE A 22 6.90 3.09 -7.22
C ILE A 22 6.44 3.69 -8.55
N LEU A 23 6.98 4.86 -8.92
CA LEU A 23 6.64 5.55 -10.17
C LEU A 23 6.97 4.68 -11.39
N LEU A 24 8.18 4.15 -11.48
CA LEU A 24 8.64 3.36 -12.62
C LEU A 24 7.88 2.04 -12.72
N SER A 25 7.60 1.38 -11.60
CA SER A 25 6.82 0.13 -11.59
C SER A 25 5.38 0.38 -12.04
N GLU A 26 4.69 1.37 -11.47
CA GLU A 26 3.34 1.74 -11.93
C GLU A 26 3.34 2.15 -13.41
N TYR A 27 4.33 2.93 -13.85
CA TYR A 27 4.48 3.32 -15.25
C TYR A 27 4.63 2.11 -16.16
N TYR A 28 5.52 1.17 -15.84
CA TYR A 28 5.68 -0.07 -16.59
C TYR A 28 4.38 -0.89 -16.58
N LEU A 29 3.72 -1.03 -15.43
CA LEU A 29 2.49 -1.82 -15.33
C LEU A 29 1.37 -1.28 -16.22
N GLN A 30 1.30 0.04 -16.40
CA GLN A 30 0.32 0.69 -17.28
C GLN A 30 0.71 0.72 -18.76
N THR A 31 2.00 0.92 -19.07
CA THR A 31 2.45 1.20 -20.45
C THR A 31 3.15 0.03 -21.11
N LYS A 32 3.65 -0.91 -20.31
CA LYS A 32 4.54 -2.00 -20.70
C LYS A 32 5.85 -1.54 -21.35
N ASP A 33 6.26 -0.30 -21.13
CA ASP A 33 7.53 0.24 -21.64
C ASP A 33 8.72 -0.46 -20.96
N LYS A 34 9.36 -1.39 -21.65
CA LYS A 34 10.48 -2.18 -21.13
C LYS A 34 11.75 -1.35 -20.87
N SER A 35 11.83 -0.10 -21.37
CA SER A 35 13.00 0.76 -21.19
C SER A 35 13.27 1.16 -19.73
N VAL A 36 12.29 0.97 -18.83
CA VAL A 36 12.45 1.25 -17.40
C VAL A 36 12.85 0.03 -16.57
N LEU A 37 12.75 -1.19 -17.12
CA LEU A 37 13.03 -2.44 -16.37
C LEU A 37 14.46 -2.52 -15.81
N PRO A 38 15.53 -2.14 -16.56
CA PRO A 38 16.88 -2.15 -16.00
C PRO A 38 17.03 -1.21 -14.79
N THR A 39 16.36 -0.06 -14.82
CA THR A 39 16.37 0.90 -13.71
C THR A 39 15.58 0.38 -12.53
N ILE A 40 14.42 -0.24 -12.75
CA ILE A 40 13.64 -0.87 -11.69
C ILE A 40 14.48 -1.93 -10.98
N GLN A 41 15.16 -2.82 -11.72
CA GLN A 41 16.04 -3.82 -11.13
C GLN A 41 17.19 -3.17 -10.35
N GLY A 42 17.88 -2.18 -10.91
CA GLY A 42 18.98 -1.50 -10.20
C GLY A 42 18.52 -0.79 -8.91
N ILE A 43 17.30 -0.27 -8.88
CA ILE A 43 16.71 0.29 -7.65
C ILE A 43 16.38 -0.83 -6.65
N VAL A 44 15.83 -1.95 -7.10
CA VAL A 44 15.59 -3.14 -6.26
C VAL A 44 16.89 -3.59 -5.61
N ASP A 45 17.97 -3.74 -6.38
CA ASP A 45 19.29 -4.14 -5.87
C ASP A 45 19.80 -3.14 -4.81
N THR A 46 19.64 -1.84 -5.09
CA THR A 46 20.02 -0.75 -4.17
C THR A 46 19.23 -0.79 -2.86
N LEU A 47 17.91 -1.01 -2.93
CA LEU A 47 17.07 -1.12 -1.74
C LEU A 47 17.41 -2.38 -0.95
N GLN A 48 17.47 -3.55 -1.59
CA GLN A 48 17.75 -4.83 -0.91
C GLN A 48 19.13 -4.85 -0.24
N GLY A 49 20.12 -4.18 -0.83
CA GLY A 49 21.45 -3.97 -0.25
C GLY A 49 21.45 -3.00 0.94
N GLY A 50 20.53 -2.04 0.96
CA GLY A 50 20.37 -1.06 2.05
C GLY A 50 19.48 -1.53 3.21
N GLN A 51 18.88 -2.71 3.13
CA GLN A 51 18.04 -3.25 4.19
C GLN A 51 18.89 -3.81 5.34
N VAL A 52 18.45 -3.55 6.56
CA VAL A 52 19.12 -4.05 7.77
C VAL A 52 18.84 -5.53 7.97
N ALA A 53 19.74 -6.40 7.49
CA ALA A 53 19.60 -7.86 7.63
C ALA A 53 19.75 -8.35 9.07
N ASP A 54 20.81 -7.93 9.76
CA ASP A 54 21.03 -8.13 11.19
C ASP A 54 21.72 -6.90 11.76
N MET A 55 21.30 -6.49 12.96
CA MET A 55 21.89 -5.39 13.67
C MET A 55 23.33 -5.61 14.11
N ALA A 56 23.69 -6.84 14.42
CA ALA A 56 25.03 -7.16 14.88
C ALA A 56 26.12 -6.73 13.87
N TYR A 57 25.79 -6.67 12.58
CA TYR A 57 26.73 -6.37 11.51
C TYR A 57 27.09 -4.88 11.38
N TYR A 58 26.38 -3.99 12.07
CA TYR A 58 26.47 -2.54 11.81
C TYR A 58 26.79 -1.70 13.05
N SER A 59 27.22 -2.33 14.17
CA SER A 59 27.47 -1.64 15.45
C SER A 59 28.35 -0.38 15.32
N GLU A 60 29.38 -0.44 14.49
CA GLU A 60 30.38 0.63 14.31
C GLU A 60 29.95 1.78 13.38
N ARG A 61 28.84 1.62 12.64
CA ARG A 61 28.39 2.59 11.62
C ARG A 61 27.22 3.47 12.08
N THR A 62 26.98 3.51 13.39
CA THR A 62 25.81 4.17 13.99
C THR A 62 26.21 5.35 14.88
N HIS A 63 25.41 6.43 14.87
CA HIS A 63 25.70 7.62 15.68
C HIS A 63 25.73 7.27 17.18
N GLY A 64 26.77 7.69 17.90
CA GLY A 64 26.81 7.72 19.36
C GLY A 64 27.28 6.44 20.07
N LYS A 65 28.08 5.57 19.43
CA LYS A 65 28.42 4.22 19.97
C LYS A 65 27.13 3.47 20.37
N MET A 66 26.09 3.64 19.58
CA MET A 66 24.74 3.11 19.82
C MET A 66 24.61 1.61 19.56
N GLY A 67 25.72 0.89 19.40
CA GLY A 67 25.78 -0.58 19.46
C GLY A 67 25.15 -1.16 20.74
N ASN A 68 24.98 -0.35 21.79
CA ASN A 68 24.25 -0.71 23.03
C ASN A 68 22.80 -0.22 23.13
N VAL A 69 22.25 0.45 22.12
CA VAL A 69 20.79 0.70 22.03
C VAL A 69 20.23 0.03 20.79
N GLY A 70 19.97 -1.27 20.92
CA GLY A 70 19.18 -2.09 19.97
C GLY A 70 17.73 -1.64 19.73
N ASN A 71 17.43 -0.35 19.91
CA ASN A 71 16.10 0.21 19.83
C ASN A 71 15.79 0.91 18.49
N LYS A 72 16.78 1.50 17.81
CA LYS A 72 16.53 2.37 16.64
C LYS A 72 16.79 1.72 15.29
N PHE A 73 17.83 0.92 15.19
CA PHE A 73 17.98 0.01 14.07
C PHE A 73 17.44 -1.35 14.50
N ARG A 74 16.49 -1.88 13.75
CA ARG A 74 15.87 -3.17 14.01
C ARG A 74 15.96 -3.97 12.73
N THR A 75 16.22 -5.27 12.88
CA THR A 75 16.22 -6.23 11.78
C THR A 75 14.99 -6.06 10.88
N GLY A 76 15.25 -6.02 9.58
CA GLY A 76 14.26 -5.93 8.51
C GLY A 76 13.88 -4.52 8.07
N GLY A 77 14.19 -3.47 8.82
CA GLY A 77 13.83 -2.11 8.43
C GLY A 77 14.80 -1.42 7.47
N PHE A 78 14.42 -0.22 7.05
CA PHE A 78 15.20 0.67 6.18
C PHE A 78 15.51 2.00 6.86
N GLY A 79 16.75 2.49 6.70
CA GLY A 79 17.21 3.75 7.26
C GLY A 79 16.85 4.98 6.42
N HIS A 80 17.60 6.07 6.62
CA HIS A 80 17.44 7.29 5.81
C HIS A 80 17.98 7.11 4.39
N ILE A 81 19.05 6.34 4.26
CA ILE A 81 19.76 6.11 3.00
C ILE A 81 19.92 4.62 2.70
N THR A 82 20.30 4.29 1.48
CA THR A 82 20.41 2.92 0.94
C THR A 82 21.70 2.21 1.33
N ILE A 83 22.38 2.71 2.36
CA ILE A 83 23.43 2.02 3.10
C ILE A 83 23.07 2.07 4.59
N VAL A 84 23.43 1.03 5.33
CA VAL A 84 23.08 0.93 6.75
C VAL A 84 23.98 1.82 7.59
N GLU A 85 23.52 3.05 7.87
CA GLU A 85 24.18 4.03 8.74
C GLU A 85 23.19 5.01 9.40
N GLY A 86 23.70 5.84 10.32
CA GLY A 86 22.96 6.99 10.86
C GLY A 86 21.95 6.67 11.97
N TYR A 87 20.70 7.13 11.83
CA TYR A 87 19.64 7.10 12.86
C TYR A 87 18.88 5.78 13.00
N GLY A 88 19.12 4.83 12.09
CA GLY A 88 18.48 3.53 12.08
C GLY A 88 17.19 3.45 11.31
N THR A 89 16.59 2.27 11.40
CA THR A 89 15.39 1.90 10.66
C THR A 89 14.20 2.72 11.07
N MET A 90 13.41 3.19 10.12
CA MET A 90 12.17 3.92 10.39
C MET A 90 11.00 3.23 9.71
N THR A 91 9.83 3.32 10.32
CA THR A 91 8.60 2.72 9.80
C THR A 91 8.15 3.34 8.48
N ILE A 92 8.35 4.66 8.27
CA ILE A 92 7.95 5.32 7.02
C ILE A 92 8.79 4.85 5.82
N THR A 93 10.12 4.83 5.95
CA THR A 93 11.02 4.37 4.89
C THR A 93 10.90 2.88 4.65
N THR A 94 10.65 2.11 5.71
CA THR A 94 10.40 0.67 5.58
C THR A 94 9.11 0.39 4.83
N ALA A 95 8.01 1.07 5.17
CA ALA A 95 6.74 0.88 4.47
C ALA A 95 6.81 1.38 3.01
N LEU A 96 7.54 2.47 2.73
CA LEU A 96 7.84 2.93 1.37
C LEU A 96 8.65 1.89 0.57
N ALA A 97 9.73 1.37 1.14
CA ALA A 97 10.58 0.38 0.48
C ALA A 97 9.80 -0.91 0.19
N VAL A 98 8.99 -1.42 1.13
CA VAL A 98 8.15 -2.60 0.88
C VAL A 98 7.11 -2.35 -0.21
N THR A 99 6.49 -1.17 -0.22
CA THR A 99 5.56 -0.78 -1.30
C THR A 99 6.26 -0.79 -2.65
N ALA A 100 7.47 -0.23 -2.73
CA ALA A 100 8.30 -0.24 -3.93
C ALA A 100 8.66 -1.67 -4.38
N LEU A 101 9.11 -2.52 -3.45
CA LEU A 101 9.53 -3.90 -3.73
C LEU A 101 8.36 -4.77 -4.20
N GLU A 102 7.17 -4.66 -3.58
CA GLU A 102 5.99 -5.41 -4.04
C GLU A 102 5.55 -4.98 -5.44
N LEU A 103 5.56 -3.68 -5.75
CA LEU A 103 5.26 -3.22 -7.12
C LEU A 103 6.33 -3.68 -8.12
N ALA A 104 7.60 -3.70 -7.72
CA ALA A 104 8.70 -4.14 -8.58
C ALA A 104 8.57 -5.63 -8.93
N LYS A 105 8.11 -6.48 -8.00
CA LYS A 105 7.82 -7.90 -8.28
C LYS A 105 6.86 -8.06 -9.45
N ASP A 106 5.80 -7.26 -9.48
CA ASP A 106 4.80 -7.29 -10.57
C ASP A 106 5.37 -6.90 -11.94
N THR A 107 6.54 -6.26 -11.96
CA THR A 107 7.24 -5.92 -13.21
C THR A 107 8.11 -7.05 -13.75
N GLY A 108 8.33 -8.10 -12.94
CA GLY A 108 9.28 -9.18 -13.19
C GLY A 108 10.68 -8.93 -12.66
N ALA A 109 10.88 -7.92 -11.81
CA ALA A 109 12.16 -7.68 -11.14
C ALA A 109 12.43 -8.78 -10.09
N ASP A 110 13.70 -9.13 -9.92
CA ASP A 110 14.17 -10.11 -8.94
C ASP A 110 14.18 -9.50 -7.53
N VAL A 111 13.10 -9.75 -6.79
CA VAL A 111 12.90 -9.28 -5.43
C VAL A 111 12.80 -10.49 -4.51
N ALA A 112 13.70 -10.56 -3.55
CA ALA A 112 13.74 -11.64 -2.57
C ALA A 112 12.58 -11.51 -1.57
N GLN A 113 11.69 -12.49 -1.53
CA GLN A 113 10.52 -12.48 -0.65
C GLN A 113 10.88 -12.35 0.84
N GLU A 114 12.01 -12.95 1.25
CA GLU A 114 12.55 -12.83 2.61
C GLU A 114 12.78 -11.37 3.04
N LYS A 115 13.18 -10.50 2.10
CA LYS A 115 13.43 -9.07 2.36
C LYS A 115 12.11 -8.36 2.66
N ILE A 116 11.06 -8.67 1.90
CA ILE A 116 9.71 -8.15 2.15
C ILE A 116 9.19 -8.64 3.51
N ASP A 117 9.36 -9.92 3.82
CA ASP A 117 8.84 -10.53 5.05
C ASP A 117 9.52 -9.94 6.29
N LEU A 118 10.84 -9.76 6.26
CA LEU A 118 11.59 -9.09 7.32
C LEU A 118 11.10 -7.65 7.55
N ALA A 119 10.85 -6.90 6.48
CA ALA A 119 10.36 -5.52 6.60
C ALA A 119 8.93 -5.46 7.13
N ARG A 120 8.06 -6.39 6.73
CA ARG A 120 6.70 -6.50 7.29
C ARG A 120 6.72 -6.87 8.76
N ASP A 121 7.58 -7.79 9.17
CA ASP A 121 7.76 -8.13 10.58
C ASP A 121 8.21 -6.92 11.40
N TYR A 122 9.15 -6.11 10.88
CA TYR A 122 9.53 -4.84 11.50
C TYR A 122 8.34 -3.87 11.66
N LEU A 123 7.51 -3.70 10.62
CA LEU A 123 6.30 -2.87 10.69
C LEU A 123 5.33 -3.40 11.74
N ARG A 124 5.09 -4.72 11.77
CA ARG A 124 4.21 -5.39 12.74
C ARG A 124 4.67 -5.17 14.18
N LYS A 125 5.97 -5.35 14.44
CA LYS A 125 6.63 -5.11 15.75
C LYS A 125 6.62 -3.64 16.17
N SER A 126 6.48 -2.73 15.21
CA SER A 126 6.43 -1.28 15.44
C SER A 126 5.01 -0.72 15.51
N THR A 127 4.00 -1.59 15.45
CA THR A 127 2.59 -1.24 15.50
C THR A 127 1.98 -1.73 16.82
N THR A 128 1.23 -0.86 17.52
CA THR A 128 0.52 -1.22 18.76
C THR A 128 -0.70 -2.10 18.47
N ASP A 129 -1.30 -2.67 19.51
CA ASP A 129 -2.55 -3.45 19.38
C ASP A 129 -3.73 -2.60 18.92
N GLY A 130 -3.69 -1.29 19.19
CA GLY A 130 -4.65 -0.30 18.67
C GLY A 130 -4.42 0.10 17.21
N GLY A 131 -3.31 -0.33 16.59
CA GLY A 131 -2.98 0.00 15.19
C GLY A 131 -2.18 1.28 15.00
N TYR A 132 -1.75 1.94 16.08
CA TYR A 132 -0.81 3.06 16.00
C TYR A 132 0.58 2.56 15.58
N ILE A 133 1.21 3.22 14.61
CA ILE A 133 2.57 2.92 14.15
C ILE A 133 3.49 4.06 14.58
N GLY A 134 4.43 3.77 15.48
CA GLY A 134 5.40 4.76 15.92
C GLY A 134 6.54 4.95 14.91
N TYR A 135 7.44 5.88 15.22
CA TYR A 135 8.47 6.33 14.28
C TYR A 135 9.58 5.28 14.03
N HIS A 136 10.06 4.64 15.10
CA HIS A 136 11.02 3.52 15.05
C HIS A 136 10.46 2.24 15.67
N THR A 137 9.56 2.39 16.64
CA THR A 137 9.02 1.32 17.47
C THR A 137 7.53 1.53 17.70
N LYS A 138 6.88 0.68 18.51
CA LYS A 138 5.51 0.92 18.98
C LYS A 138 5.38 2.16 19.89
N GLN A 139 6.50 2.76 20.28
CA GLN A 139 6.61 3.99 21.03
C GLN A 139 7.20 5.10 20.15
N GLY A 140 6.90 6.35 20.49
CA GLY A 140 7.49 7.52 19.85
C GLY A 140 6.47 8.61 19.60
N GLY A 141 6.98 9.83 19.46
CA GLY A 141 6.20 10.99 19.04
C GLY A 141 5.91 10.98 17.54
N TYR A 142 5.18 11.99 17.10
CA TYR A 142 4.80 12.29 15.72
C TYR A 142 3.57 11.56 15.19
N ALA A 143 2.80 12.26 14.36
CA ALA A 143 1.63 11.73 13.71
C ALA A 143 1.93 10.48 12.88
N ALA A 144 1.03 9.50 12.94
CA ALA A 144 1.20 8.21 12.31
C ALA A 144 0.43 8.02 11.00
N ALA A 145 -0.45 8.95 10.61
CA ALA A 145 -1.39 8.76 9.50
C ALA A 145 -0.71 8.31 8.20
N GLY A 146 0.36 8.98 7.78
CA GLY A 146 1.11 8.58 6.58
C GLY A 146 1.77 7.20 6.69
N ARG A 147 2.34 6.88 7.85
CA ARG A 147 2.96 5.56 8.13
C ARG A 147 1.93 4.44 8.09
N GLN A 148 0.78 4.67 8.69
CA GLN A 148 -0.34 3.73 8.73
C GLN A 148 -0.90 3.49 7.34
N GLY A 149 -1.12 4.56 6.57
CA GLY A 149 -1.62 4.43 5.22
C GLY A 149 -0.66 3.67 4.30
N LEU A 150 0.65 3.95 4.38
CA LEU A 150 1.66 3.17 3.67
C LEU A 150 1.73 1.72 4.13
N ALA A 151 1.65 1.45 5.43
CA ALA A 151 1.68 0.09 5.95
C ALA A 151 0.48 -0.74 5.48
N ILE A 152 -0.70 -0.12 5.32
CA ILE A 152 -1.87 -0.75 4.70
C ILE A 152 -1.54 -1.10 3.24
N ILE A 153 -1.11 -0.13 2.44
CA ILE A 153 -0.79 -0.33 1.02
C ILE A 153 0.27 -1.42 0.85
N SER A 154 1.36 -1.35 1.61
CA SER A 154 2.47 -2.28 1.52
C SER A 154 2.06 -3.72 1.85
N HIS A 155 1.07 -3.93 2.73
CA HIS A 155 0.55 -5.27 3.05
C HIS A 155 -0.53 -5.73 2.08
N MET A 156 -1.27 -4.80 1.47
CA MET A 156 -2.27 -5.12 0.46
C MET A 156 -1.67 -5.53 -0.88
N LEU A 157 -0.54 -4.94 -1.26
CA LEU A 157 0.11 -5.23 -2.55
C LEU A 157 0.74 -6.62 -2.61
N GLY A 158 1.05 -7.22 -1.46
CA GLY A 158 1.56 -8.58 -1.41
C GLY A 158 0.46 -9.62 -1.48
N GLU A 159 0.89 -10.88 -1.51
CA GLU A 159 -0.02 -12.02 -1.49
C GLU A 159 -0.97 -11.97 -0.29
N TYR A 160 -2.22 -12.38 -0.55
CA TYR A 160 -3.22 -12.46 0.50
C TYR A 160 -2.79 -13.49 1.55
N SER A 161 -2.80 -13.06 2.81
CA SER A 161 -2.65 -13.94 3.96
C SER A 161 -3.57 -13.47 5.09
N LYS A 162 -4.02 -14.41 5.92
CA LYS A 162 -4.80 -14.08 7.12
C LYS A 162 -4.02 -13.18 8.10
N GLU A 163 -2.70 -13.24 8.06
CA GLU A 163 -1.85 -12.35 8.85
C GLU A 163 -1.89 -10.92 8.30
N ASN A 164 -1.70 -10.74 7.00
CA ASN A 164 -1.81 -9.44 6.33
C ASN A 164 -3.21 -8.84 6.52
N GLU A 165 -4.26 -9.64 6.35
CA GLU A 165 -5.64 -9.19 6.56
C GLU A 165 -5.87 -8.71 8.01
N ARG A 166 -5.41 -9.47 9.01
CA ARG A 166 -5.51 -9.08 10.43
C ARG A 166 -4.71 -7.81 10.71
N TYR A 167 -3.49 -7.72 10.16
CA TYR A 167 -2.65 -6.54 10.33
C TYR A 167 -3.28 -5.29 9.70
N ILE A 168 -3.78 -5.39 8.46
CA ILE A 168 -4.48 -4.30 7.77
C ILE A 168 -5.68 -3.83 8.60
N LYS A 169 -6.54 -4.74 9.07
CA LYS A 169 -7.68 -4.39 9.94
C LYS A 169 -7.25 -3.67 11.22
N ARG A 170 -6.15 -4.11 11.83
CA ARG A 170 -5.56 -3.45 13.01
C ARG A 170 -5.11 -2.03 12.66
N VAL A 171 -4.37 -1.84 11.58
CA VAL A 171 -3.83 -0.53 11.19
C VAL A 171 -4.94 0.43 10.76
N ILE A 172 -6.01 -0.04 10.10
CA ILE A 172 -7.19 0.79 9.78
C ILE A 172 -7.79 1.41 11.03
N ARG A 173 -7.90 0.65 12.14
CA ARG A 173 -8.38 1.20 13.41
C ARG A 173 -7.51 2.36 13.88
N GLY A 174 -6.19 2.17 13.90
CA GLY A 174 -5.27 3.24 14.30
C GLY A 174 -5.28 4.43 13.33
N LEU A 175 -5.56 4.19 12.04
CA LEU A 175 -5.68 5.25 11.04
C LEU A 175 -6.90 6.14 11.36
N ASN A 176 -8.04 5.54 11.71
CA ASN A 176 -9.23 6.27 12.15
C ASN A 176 -8.97 7.12 13.41
N ASP A 177 -8.14 6.62 14.32
CA ASP A 177 -7.74 7.38 15.51
C ASP A 177 -6.79 8.55 15.16
N SER A 178 -6.22 8.55 13.96
CA SER A 178 -5.24 9.55 13.47
C SER A 178 -5.84 10.60 12.54
N VAL A 179 -7.16 10.65 12.37
CA VAL A 179 -7.85 11.58 11.43
C VAL A 179 -7.48 13.04 11.66
N LEU A 180 -7.32 13.42 12.92
CA LEU A 180 -6.97 14.78 13.29
C LEU A 180 -5.52 15.14 12.95
N HIS A 181 -4.66 14.13 12.85
CA HIS A 181 -3.21 14.25 12.68
C HIS A 181 -2.73 14.08 11.23
N LEU A 182 -3.63 14.11 10.25
CA LEU A 182 -3.31 13.83 8.84
C LEU A 182 -2.18 14.73 8.31
N ASN A 183 -2.21 16.02 8.66
CA ASN A 183 -1.24 17.03 8.22
C ASN A 183 -0.14 17.35 9.26
N ASP A 184 0.02 16.51 10.29
CA ASP A 184 1.04 16.69 11.34
C ASP A 184 2.23 15.73 11.19
N ALA A 185 2.44 15.19 9.99
CA ALA A 185 3.54 14.25 9.78
C ALA A 185 4.90 14.92 10.02
N HIS A 186 5.80 14.19 10.67
CA HIS A 186 7.13 14.70 10.98
C HIS A 186 7.98 14.87 9.72
N ALA A 187 8.79 15.93 9.73
CA ALA A 187 9.68 16.38 8.66
C ALA A 187 8.96 16.88 7.39
N ASP A 188 7.89 16.20 6.97
CA ASP A 188 7.10 16.56 5.81
C ASP A 188 5.61 16.17 5.98
N SER A 189 4.77 17.18 6.21
CA SER A 189 3.32 17.03 6.33
C SER A 189 2.64 16.47 5.08
N VAL A 190 3.23 16.66 3.88
CA VAL A 190 2.67 16.15 2.62
C VAL A 190 2.66 14.63 2.58
N LEU A 191 3.64 13.96 3.22
CA LEU A 191 3.68 12.51 3.36
C LEU A 191 2.46 11.97 4.12
N GLY A 192 2.05 12.68 5.18
CA GLY A 192 0.87 12.34 5.97
C GLY A 192 -0.39 12.38 5.13
N VAL A 193 -0.60 13.49 4.42
CA VAL A 193 -1.76 13.71 3.54
C VAL A 193 -1.79 12.68 2.41
N CYS A 194 -0.67 12.50 1.70
CA CYS A 194 -0.58 11.58 0.58
C CYS A 194 -0.92 10.16 1.01
N TRP A 195 -0.10 9.60 1.90
CA TRP A 195 -0.16 8.18 2.19
C TRP A 195 -1.31 7.82 3.12
N GLY A 196 -1.71 8.72 4.02
CA GLY A 196 -2.88 8.52 4.88
C GLY A 196 -4.16 8.38 4.07
N LEU A 197 -4.39 9.27 3.09
CA LEU A 197 -5.59 9.22 2.24
C LEU A 197 -5.55 8.06 1.25
N LEU A 198 -4.41 7.82 0.60
CA LEU A 198 -4.27 6.68 -0.31
C LEU A 198 -4.45 5.36 0.42
N GLY A 199 -3.89 5.21 1.63
CA GLY A 199 -4.07 4.02 2.45
C GLY A 199 -5.51 3.85 2.93
N ALA A 200 -6.18 4.93 3.34
CA ALA A 200 -7.60 4.88 3.67
C ALA A 200 -8.44 4.40 2.47
N ASN A 201 -8.19 4.93 1.28
CA ASN A 201 -8.87 4.50 0.06
C ASN A 201 -8.55 3.05 -0.31
N ALA A 202 -7.26 2.70 -0.34
CA ALA A 202 -6.79 1.36 -0.71
C ALA A 202 -7.39 0.29 0.22
N SER A 203 -7.52 0.59 1.51
CA SER A 203 -8.08 -0.34 2.50
C SER A 203 -9.49 -0.86 2.18
N GLY A 204 -10.23 -0.21 1.28
CA GLY A 204 -11.64 -0.51 1.00
C GLY A 204 -12.59 -0.12 2.14
N ASN A 205 -12.09 0.43 3.24
CA ASN A 205 -12.91 0.87 4.35
C ASN A 205 -13.46 2.28 4.08
N GLU A 206 -14.69 2.33 3.58
CA GLU A 206 -15.36 3.59 3.24
C GLU A 206 -15.48 4.52 4.45
N LYS A 207 -15.74 3.99 5.64
CA LYS A 207 -15.81 4.81 6.85
C LYS A 207 -14.47 5.48 7.13
N ALA A 208 -13.36 4.75 7.04
CA ALA A 208 -12.03 5.31 7.27
C ALA A 208 -11.68 6.44 6.29
N LEU A 209 -12.00 6.24 5.01
CA LEU A 209 -11.81 7.28 3.99
C LEU A 209 -12.71 8.50 4.24
N ARG A 210 -13.98 8.28 4.61
CA ARG A 210 -14.92 9.36 4.94
C ARG A 210 -14.49 10.14 6.17
N ASP A 211 -14.14 9.46 7.26
CA ASP A 211 -13.67 10.11 8.49
C ASP A 211 -12.45 11.00 8.21
N MET A 212 -11.48 10.50 7.45
CA MET A 212 -10.30 11.28 7.02
C MET A 212 -10.68 12.51 6.18
N MET A 213 -11.48 12.31 5.13
CA MET A 213 -11.83 13.37 4.18
C MET A 213 -12.74 14.43 4.80
N ASP A 214 -13.72 14.01 5.59
CA ASP A 214 -14.73 14.88 6.19
C ASP A 214 -14.13 15.72 7.32
N TYR A 215 -13.30 15.11 8.18
CA TYR A 215 -12.60 15.86 9.23
C TYR A 215 -11.67 16.93 8.63
N ASN A 216 -10.93 16.58 7.57
CA ASN A 216 -9.93 17.45 6.96
C ASN A 216 -10.50 18.36 5.84
N LYS A 217 -11.82 18.40 5.64
CA LYS A 217 -12.46 19.16 4.55
C LYS A 217 -12.08 20.64 4.54
N ALA A 218 -12.05 21.28 5.72
CA ALA A 218 -11.64 22.68 5.83
C ALA A 218 -10.18 22.87 5.39
N TRP A 219 -9.30 21.97 5.80
CA TRP A 219 -7.89 21.99 5.41
C TRP A 219 -7.71 21.89 3.89
N PHE A 220 -8.41 20.96 3.22
CA PHE A 220 -8.33 20.82 1.75
C PHE A 220 -8.82 22.07 1.01
N ASN A 221 -9.89 22.71 1.50
CA ASN A 221 -10.42 23.92 0.89
C ASN A 221 -9.46 25.10 1.05
N MET A 222 -8.79 25.22 2.20
CA MET A 222 -7.78 26.26 2.44
C MET A 222 -6.49 26.01 1.65
N ALA A 223 -6.10 24.74 1.44
CA ALA A 223 -4.89 24.39 0.71
C ALA A 223 -5.03 24.66 -0.80
N ARG A 224 -6.25 24.72 -1.32
CA ARG A 224 -6.53 24.93 -2.74
C ARG A 224 -6.31 26.39 -3.16
N CYS A 225 -5.53 26.57 -4.22
CA CYS A 225 -5.28 27.87 -4.84
C CYS A 225 -6.31 28.17 -5.96
N HIS A 226 -6.44 29.45 -6.32
CA HIS A 226 -7.36 29.91 -7.38
C HIS A 226 -7.10 29.29 -8.76
N ASP A 227 -5.85 28.91 -9.04
CA ASP A 227 -5.41 28.24 -10.27
C ASP A 227 -5.62 26.71 -10.25
N GLY A 228 -6.27 26.17 -9.21
CA GLY A 228 -6.53 24.75 -9.05
C GLY A 228 -5.37 23.93 -8.47
N SER A 229 -4.20 24.54 -8.26
CA SER A 229 -3.09 23.90 -7.56
C SER A 229 -3.30 23.90 -6.03
N PHE A 230 -2.35 23.32 -5.29
CA PHE A 230 -2.40 23.23 -3.83
C PHE A 230 -1.10 23.73 -3.19
N VAL A 231 -1.22 24.29 -1.98
CA VAL A 231 -0.10 24.73 -1.15
C VAL A 231 -0.11 24.02 0.20
N ALA A 232 1.06 23.56 0.65
CA ALA A 232 1.19 22.99 1.99
C ALA A 232 0.76 24.03 3.04
N LEU A 233 0.01 23.58 4.04
CA LEU A 233 -0.44 24.42 5.16
C LEU A 233 0.31 24.01 6.43
N PRO A 234 0.47 24.91 7.41
CA PRO A 234 1.19 24.58 8.63
C PRO A 234 0.49 23.45 9.40
N GLY A 235 1.27 22.49 9.86
CA GLY A 235 0.84 21.42 10.78
C GLY A 235 1.17 21.74 12.24
N ARG A 236 0.83 20.82 13.15
CA ARG A 236 1.17 20.93 14.58
C ARG A 236 2.53 20.38 14.94
N ASP A 237 3.17 19.63 14.04
CA ASP A 237 4.53 19.14 14.27
C ASP A 237 5.54 20.29 14.13
N ARG A 238 6.19 20.66 15.23
CA ARG A 238 7.23 21.70 15.23
C ARG A 238 8.50 21.28 14.48
N GLY A 239 8.63 19.99 14.19
CA GLY A 239 9.70 19.43 13.38
C GLY A 239 9.38 19.35 11.88
N ASP A 240 8.19 19.76 11.44
CA ASP A 240 7.83 19.79 10.03
C ASP A 240 8.62 20.89 9.32
N LYS A 241 9.54 20.48 8.45
CA LYS A 241 10.26 21.39 7.56
C LYS A 241 9.55 21.49 6.20
N GLY A 242 8.63 20.58 5.91
CA GLY A 242 7.90 20.46 4.65
C GLY A 242 7.05 21.69 4.36
N TYR A 243 6.36 22.27 5.35
CA TYR A 243 5.58 23.49 5.13
C TYR A 243 6.41 24.65 4.55
N TYR A 244 7.63 24.88 5.05
CA TYR A 244 8.48 25.99 4.63
C TYR A 244 9.33 25.69 3.38
N THR A 245 9.53 24.41 3.07
CA THR A 245 10.49 23.99 2.02
C THR A 245 9.82 23.30 0.83
N SER A 246 8.58 22.83 0.97
CA SER A 246 7.85 22.17 -0.12
C SER A 246 7.42 23.20 -1.16
N SER A 247 7.81 22.94 -2.41
CA SER A 247 7.25 23.66 -3.55
C SER A 247 5.74 23.41 -3.66
N ARG A 248 5.01 24.35 -4.31
CA ARG A 248 3.59 24.14 -4.67
C ARG A 248 3.37 22.85 -5.45
N LEU A 249 4.34 22.42 -6.25
CA LEU A 249 4.26 21.19 -7.03
C LEU A 249 4.14 19.94 -6.14
N HIS A 250 4.69 19.97 -4.92
CA HIS A 250 4.69 18.81 -4.04
C HIS A 250 3.28 18.43 -3.62
N LEU A 251 2.56 19.34 -2.94
CA LEU A 251 1.17 19.07 -2.55
C LEU A 251 0.24 18.99 -3.76
N THR A 252 0.48 19.78 -4.81
CA THR A 252 -0.32 19.68 -6.04
C THR A 252 -0.24 18.29 -6.65
N GLY A 253 0.96 17.71 -6.76
CA GLY A 253 1.14 16.34 -7.24
C GLY A 253 0.48 15.31 -6.33
N THR A 254 0.61 15.46 -5.01
CA THR A 254 -0.10 14.63 -4.03
C THR A 254 -1.62 14.69 -4.21
N MET A 255 -2.19 15.88 -4.32
CA MET A 255 -3.64 16.04 -4.47
C MET A 255 -4.12 15.56 -5.84
N ALA A 256 -3.31 15.67 -6.89
CA ALA A 256 -3.62 15.04 -8.17
C ALA A 256 -3.74 13.50 -8.03
N LEU A 257 -2.85 12.88 -7.25
CA LEU A 257 -2.89 11.44 -6.97
C LEU A 257 -4.12 11.06 -6.13
N VAL A 258 -4.37 11.78 -5.03
CA VAL A 258 -5.51 11.58 -4.11
C VAL A 258 -6.84 11.82 -4.82
N LEU A 259 -7.02 12.92 -5.55
CA LEU A 259 -8.30 13.18 -6.22
C LEU A 259 -8.57 12.17 -7.35
N ASN A 260 -7.54 11.49 -7.85
CA ASN A 260 -7.64 10.44 -8.86
C ASN A 260 -7.84 9.03 -8.27
N MET A 261 -8.00 8.90 -6.95
CA MET A 261 -8.28 7.62 -6.24
C MET A 261 -9.44 6.84 -6.88
N GLN A 262 -10.49 7.54 -7.33
CA GLN A 262 -11.71 6.93 -7.85
C GLN A 262 -11.52 6.22 -9.20
N ASN A 263 -10.57 6.69 -10.01
CA ASN A 263 -10.27 6.06 -11.30
C ASN A 263 -9.40 4.80 -11.14
N SER A 264 -8.81 4.60 -9.95
CA SER A 264 -8.10 3.38 -9.51
C SER A 264 -7.32 2.70 -10.64
N LYS A 265 -6.46 3.41 -11.39
CA LYS A 265 -5.60 2.78 -12.42
C LYS A 265 -4.28 2.26 -11.85
N LEU A 266 -3.87 2.82 -10.73
CA LEU A 266 -2.61 2.50 -10.06
C LEU A 266 -2.85 1.44 -8.98
N LYS A 267 -1.92 0.50 -8.83
CA LYS A 267 -1.99 -0.52 -7.78
C LYS A 267 -1.97 0.11 -6.39
N ILE A 268 -1.23 1.20 -6.17
CA ILE A 268 -1.22 1.95 -4.89
C ILE A 268 -2.58 2.57 -4.50
N HIS A 269 -3.56 2.62 -5.42
CA HIS A 269 -4.94 3.01 -5.11
C HIS A 269 -5.79 1.84 -4.58
N GLY A 270 -5.23 0.63 -4.48
CA GLY A 270 -5.92 -0.58 -4.02
C GLY A 270 -6.53 -1.42 -5.14
N LEU A 271 -5.89 -1.49 -6.32
CA LEU A 271 -6.25 -2.48 -7.33
C LEU A 271 -5.66 -3.84 -6.97
N ASN A 272 -6.51 -4.87 -6.84
CA ASN A 272 -6.04 -6.25 -6.87
C ASN A 272 -5.93 -6.72 -8.34
N GLU A 273 -5.12 -7.76 -8.58
CA GLU A 273 -4.59 -8.25 -9.88
C GLU A 273 -5.57 -8.52 -11.04
N THR A 274 -6.88 -8.31 -10.84
CA THR A 274 -7.89 -8.39 -11.90
C THR A 274 -8.23 -7.03 -12.53
N GLY A 275 -7.55 -5.93 -12.16
CA GLY A 275 -7.86 -4.60 -12.69
C GLY A 275 -9.26 -4.11 -12.33
N SER A 276 -9.93 -4.75 -11.37
CA SER A 276 -11.20 -4.29 -10.83
C SER A 276 -10.99 -3.87 -9.38
N ARG A 277 -11.27 -2.59 -9.10
CA ARG A 277 -11.79 -2.21 -7.79
C ARG A 277 -12.95 -3.16 -7.54
N GLU A 278 -12.98 -3.89 -6.43
CA GLU A 278 -14.23 -4.58 -6.08
C GLU A 278 -15.32 -3.52 -6.13
N PRO A 279 -16.34 -3.66 -7.00
CA PRO A 279 -17.38 -2.66 -7.08
C PRO A 279 -17.99 -2.57 -5.69
N LYS A 280 -18.14 -1.34 -5.19
CA LYS A 280 -19.03 -1.07 -4.07
C LYS A 280 -20.36 -1.74 -4.41
N THR A 281 -21.09 -2.23 -3.42
CA THR A 281 -22.40 -2.88 -3.58
C THR A 281 -23.41 -2.09 -4.43
N ALA A 282 -23.16 -0.79 -4.65
CA ALA A 282 -23.93 0.10 -5.52
C ALA A 282 -23.58 0.01 -7.03
N ASP A 283 -22.42 -0.52 -7.43
CA ASP A 283 -21.91 -0.53 -8.81
C ASP A 283 -21.74 -1.95 -9.40
N LEU A 284 -22.44 -2.94 -8.86
CA LEU A 284 -22.40 -4.30 -9.43
C LEU A 284 -23.19 -4.33 -10.76
N PRO A 285 -22.58 -4.72 -11.90
CA PRO A 285 -23.37 -5.21 -13.03
C PRO A 285 -24.22 -6.39 -12.54
N GLN A 286 -25.43 -6.51 -13.09
CA GLN A 286 -26.52 -7.37 -12.59
C GLN A 286 -26.06 -8.64 -11.87
N LEU A 287 -26.35 -8.74 -10.58
CA LEU A 287 -26.14 -9.94 -9.78
C LEU A 287 -26.85 -11.14 -10.44
N ARG A 288 -26.13 -12.24 -10.62
CA ARG A 288 -26.73 -13.47 -11.14
C ARG A 288 -27.45 -14.20 -10.02
N LYS A 289 -28.64 -14.73 -10.30
CA LYS A 289 -29.35 -15.64 -9.42
C LYS A 289 -28.87 -17.07 -9.64
N TRP A 290 -28.18 -17.63 -8.66
CA TRP A 290 -27.64 -18.98 -8.65
C TRP A 290 -28.64 -19.95 -8.07
N HIS A 291 -28.66 -21.18 -8.56
CA HIS A 291 -29.61 -22.23 -8.19
C HIS A 291 -28.88 -23.50 -7.76
N ASN A 292 -29.44 -24.18 -6.77
CA ASN A 292 -29.04 -25.56 -6.46
C ASN A 292 -29.47 -26.52 -7.61
N PRO A 293 -29.02 -27.79 -7.61
CA PRO A 293 -29.16 -28.65 -8.79
C PRO A 293 -30.60 -28.88 -9.26
N ASP A 294 -31.57 -28.89 -8.34
CA ASP A 294 -33.00 -29.07 -8.64
C ASP A 294 -33.78 -27.75 -8.82
N GLY A 295 -33.11 -26.60 -8.69
CA GLY A 295 -33.74 -25.28 -8.84
C GLY A 295 -34.60 -24.80 -7.66
N SER A 296 -34.78 -25.61 -6.61
CA SER A 296 -35.67 -25.28 -5.48
C SER A 296 -35.15 -24.17 -4.56
N LYS A 297 -33.82 -23.96 -4.53
CA LYS A 297 -33.15 -22.95 -3.71
C LYS A 297 -32.27 -22.07 -4.57
N SER A 298 -32.23 -20.79 -4.25
CA SER A 298 -31.41 -19.82 -4.98
C SER A 298 -30.78 -18.77 -4.10
N PHE A 299 -29.72 -18.15 -4.60
CA PHE A 299 -29.09 -16.98 -3.99
C PHE A 299 -28.49 -16.07 -5.06
N GLU A 300 -28.36 -14.77 -4.76
CA GLU A 300 -27.77 -13.80 -5.67
C GLU A 300 -26.27 -13.59 -5.39
N GLY A 301 -25.46 -13.56 -6.44
CA GLY A 301 -24.03 -13.32 -6.34
C GLY A 301 -23.32 -13.14 -7.67
N LYS A 302 -22.05 -12.74 -7.62
CA LYS A 302 -21.14 -12.63 -8.77
C LYS A 302 -20.05 -13.69 -8.67
N LEU A 303 -19.76 -14.39 -9.77
CA LEU A 303 -18.62 -15.29 -9.87
C LEU A 303 -17.32 -14.48 -9.68
N VAL A 304 -16.47 -14.90 -8.75
CA VAL A 304 -15.19 -14.24 -8.41
C VAL A 304 -14.02 -14.98 -9.01
N SER A 305 -14.00 -16.30 -8.85
CA SER A 305 -12.94 -17.18 -9.39
C SER A 305 -13.43 -18.62 -9.44
N SER A 306 -12.70 -19.47 -10.16
CA SER A 306 -12.79 -20.93 -10.08
C SER A 306 -11.39 -21.50 -9.80
N ASP A 307 -11.34 -22.69 -9.22
CA ASP A 307 -10.08 -23.43 -9.09
C ASP A 307 -9.49 -23.85 -10.46
N SER A 308 -8.27 -24.40 -10.42
CA SER A 308 -7.53 -24.83 -11.60
C SER A 308 -8.24 -25.95 -12.36
N SER A 309 -8.94 -26.84 -11.67
CA SER A 309 -9.75 -27.94 -12.22
C SER A 309 -11.18 -27.53 -12.64
N GLY A 310 -11.66 -26.34 -12.26
CA GLY A 310 -13.01 -25.87 -12.52
C GLY A 310 -14.10 -26.50 -11.63
N GLY A 311 -13.74 -27.37 -10.69
CA GLY A 311 -14.67 -28.09 -9.82
C GLY A 311 -15.17 -27.27 -8.63
N VAL A 312 -14.48 -26.18 -8.29
CA VAL A 312 -14.85 -25.31 -7.16
C VAL A 312 -14.89 -23.86 -7.63
N VAL A 313 -15.98 -23.15 -7.28
CA VAL A 313 -16.17 -21.75 -7.60
C VAL A 313 -16.32 -20.89 -6.35
N CYS A 314 -15.79 -19.67 -6.43
CA CYS A 314 -15.97 -18.63 -5.43
C CYS A 314 -17.02 -17.65 -5.93
N ILE A 315 -18.09 -17.45 -5.16
CA ILE A 315 -19.18 -16.53 -5.49
C ILE A 315 -19.31 -15.48 -4.39
N ARG A 316 -19.26 -14.20 -4.77
CA ARG A 316 -19.53 -13.08 -3.86
C ARG A 316 -21.01 -12.81 -3.81
N ARG A 317 -21.62 -12.99 -2.65
CA ARG A 317 -23.05 -12.69 -2.43
C ARG A 317 -23.30 -11.19 -2.37
N LYS A 318 -24.57 -10.79 -2.51
CA LYS A 318 -25.03 -9.39 -2.37
C LYS A 318 -24.57 -8.69 -1.09
N ASN A 319 -24.39 -9.44 0.01
CA ASN A 319 -23.91 -8.91 1.28
C ASN A 319 -22.37 -8.86 1.41
N GLY A 320 -21.63 -9.02 0.30
CA GLY A 320 -20.17 -8.99 0.26
C GLY A 320 -19.47 -10.27 0.68
N LYS A 321 -20.19 -11.23 1.30
CA LYS A 321 -19.59 -12.51 1.71
C LYS A 321 -19.22 -13.35 0.49
N VAL A 322 -17.96 -13.76 0.41
CA VAL A 322 -17.51 -14.77 -0.56
C VAL A 322 -17.82 -16.14 0.00
N ILE A 323 -18.49 -16.97 -0.80
CA ILE A 323 -18.75 -18.37 -0.51
C ILE A 323 -18.03 -19.24 -1.54
N THR A 324 -17.61 -20.42 -1.10
CA THR A 324 -17.01 -21.44 -1.95
C THR A 324 -18.05 -22.53 -2.18
N VAL A 325 -18.32 -22.87 -3.43
CA VAL A 325 -19.36 -23.82 -3.84
C VAL A 325 -18.74 -24.82 -4.82
N ASN A 326 -18.98 -26.11 -4.61
CA ASN A 326 -18.62 -27.11 -5.60
C ASN A 326 -19.53 -26.95 -6.83
N LEU A 327 -18.96 -26.93 -8.03
CA LEU A 327 -19.70 -26.69 -9.27
C LEU A 327 -20.87 -27.67 -9.48
N THR A 328 -20.71 -28.91 -9.00
CA THR A 328 -21.75 -29.96 -9.05
C THR A 328 -22.97 -29.65 -8.18
N LEU A 329 -22.86 -28.70 -7.23
CA LEU A 329 -23.95 -28.22 -6.38
C LEU A 329 -24.72 -27.06 -7.01
N LEU A 330 -24.44 -26.71 -8.26
CA LEU A 330 -25.17 -25.72 -9.04
C LEU A 330 -25.97 -26.42 -10.14
N ASN A 331 -27.06 -25.80 -10.61
CA ASN A 331 -27.83 -26.37 -11.73
C ASN A 331 -27.04 -26.32 -13.05
N GLY A 332 -27.52 -27.05 -14.07
CA GLY A 332 -26.81 -27.15 -15.36
C GLY A 332 -26.57 -25.81 -16.07
N ASP A 333 -27.47 -24.84 -15.92
CA ASP A 333 -27.32 -23.51 -16.55
C ASP A 333 -26.25 -22.67 -15.86
N ASP A 334 -26.14 -22.78 -14.54
CA ASP A 334 -25.12 -22.14 -13.73
C ASP A 334 -23.73 -22.75 -14.00
N GLN A 335 -23.68 -24.07 -14.21
CA GLN A 335 -22.44 -24.76 -14.57
C GLN A 335 -21.92 -24.29 -15.94
N LYS A 336 -22.80 -24.22 -16.96
CA LYS A 336 -22.46 -23.70 -18.29
C LYS A 336 -22.00 -22.25 -18.24
N TYR A 337 -22.63 -21.43 -17.41
CA TYR A 337 -22.22 -20.05 -17.18
C TYR A 337 -20.79 -19.97 -16.64
N VAL A 338 -20.45 -20.76 -15.62
CA VAL A 338 -19.08 -20.81 -15.05
C VAL A 338 -18.06 -21.24 -16.12
N GLN A 339 -18.36 -22.28 -16.90
CA GLN A 339 -17.46 -22.76 -17.96
C GLN A 339 -17.19 -21.67 -19.00
N LYS A 340 -18.25 -20.96 -19.43
CA LYS A 340 -18.15 -19.84 -20.38
C LYS A 340 -17.29 -18.68 -19.84
N GLU A 341 -17.51 -18.29 -18.59
CA GLU A 341 -16.79 -17.15 -17.98
C GLU A 341 -15.33 -17.47 -17.63
N THR A 342 -15.01 -18.74 -17.39
CA THR A 342 -13.65 -19.17 -16.98
C THR A 342 -12.81 -19.71 -18.13
N GLY A 343 -13.40 -19.89 -19.31
CA GLY A 343 -12.71 -20.44 -20.49
C GLY A 343 -12.34 -21.92 -20.35
N LYS A 344 -12.98 -22.66 -19.44
CA LYS A 344 -12.68 -24.07 -19.15
C LYS A 344 -13.85 -24.97 -19.52
N ASN A 345 -13.60 -25.95 -20.37
CA ASN A 345 -14.52 -27.06 -20.62
C ASN A 345 -14.21 -28.19 -19.62
N THR A 346 -15.17 -28.56 -18.77
CA THR A 346 -15.09 -29.82 -18.03
C THR A 346 -15.53 -30.94 -18.98
N GLN A 347 -14.63 -31.88 -19.25
CA GLN A 347 -14.98 -33.18 -19.84
C GLN A 347 -15.81 -34.00 -18.87
#